data_AF-A0A4Q5PQL4-F1
#
_entry.id   AF-A0A4Q5PQL4-F1
#
_cell.length_a   1.000
_cell.length_b   1.000
_cell.length_c   1.000
_cell.angle_alpha   90.00
_cell.angle_beta   90.00
_cell.angle_gamma   90.00
#
_symmetry.space_group_name_H-M   'P 1'
#
loop_
_entity.id
_entity.type
_entity.pdbx_description
1 polymer ?
#
loop_
_entity_poly.entity_id
_entity_poly.type
_entity_poly.pdbx_seq_one_letter_code
_entity_poly.pdbx_strand_id
1 'polypeptide(L)'
;MAVRTPFNRRRSGNSKLAEKRQGDTRVSSDEQSSPRLPHERDESADSQNSAPRAEIEQASRDLKRGLQDTDRGPVTDSTYRKLRNDSP
;
A
#
# COMPACT_ATOMS: atom_id res chain seq x y z
N MET A 1 -48.28 -25.94 -25.54
CA MET A 1 -47.84 -26.42 -24.20
C MET A 1 -46.49 -25.77 -23.90
N ALA A 2 -46.43 -24.88 -22.91
CA ALA A 2 -45.22 -24.15 -22.54
C ALA A 2 -44.44 -24.93 -21.47
N VAL A 3 -43.17 -25.25 -21.74
CA VAL A 3 -42.28 -25.95 -20.80
C VAL A 3 -41.38 -24.92 -20.12
N ARG A 4 -41.44 -24.88 -18.79
CA ARG A 4 -40.52 -24.14 -17.92
C ARG A 4 -39.14 -24.81 -17.97
N THR A 5 -38.08 -24.03 -18.21
CA THR A 5 -36.70 -24.40 -17.86
C THR A 5 -36.13 -23.37 -16.90
N PRO A 6 -35.44 -23.79 -15.82
CA PRO A 6 -35.06 -22.91 -14.73
C PRO A 6 -33.76 -22.14 -14.98
N PHE A 7 -33.73 -20.99 -14.34
CA PHE A 7 -32.63 -20.06 -14.16
C PHE A 7 -31.35 -20.74 -13.63
N ASN A 8 -30.32 -20.86 -14.47
CA ASN A 8 -28.97 -21.21 -14.01
C ASN A 8 -27.99 -20.09 -14.37
N ARG A 9 -28.01 -19.04 -13.55
CA ARG A 9 -26.95 -18.04 -13.48
C ARG A 9 -25.71 -18.70 -12.88
N ARG A 10 -24.90 -19.36 -13.70
CA ARG A 10 -23.52 -19.70 -13.34
C ARG A 10 -22.75 -18.39 -13.20
N ARG A 11 -22.73 -17.85 -11.97
CA ARG A 11 -21.68 -16.94 -11.52
C ARG A 11 -20.38 -17.75 -11.58
N SER A 12 -19.69 -17.68 -12.71
CA SER A 12 -18.30 -18.10 -12.80
C SER A 12 -17.54 -17.27 -11.79
N GLY A 13 -17.19 -17.89 -10.66
CA GLY A 13 -16.41 -17.27 -9.62
C GLY A 13 -15.06 -16.88 -10.19
N ASN A 14 -14.87 -15.58 -10.40
CA ASN A 14 -13.54 -14.99 -10.44
C ASN A 14 -12.92 -15.15 -9.05
N SER A 15 -12.20 -16.24 -8.85
CA SER A 15 -11.26 -16.39 -7.74
C SER A 15 -9.98 -17.06 -8.25
N LYS A 16 -9.47 -16.58 -9.38
CA LYS A 16 -8.05 -16.76 -9.67
C LYS A 16 -7.32 -15.69 -8.88
N LEU A 17 -6.76 -16.15 -7.76
CA LEU A 17 -5.51 -15.72 -7.14
C LEU A 17 -5.34 -14.20 -7.11
N ALA A 18 -5.41 -13.62 -5.91
CA ALA A 18 -4.75 -12.36 -5.62
C ALA A 18 -3.25 -12.55 -5.90
N GLU A 19 -2.90 -12.40 -7.17
CA GLU A 19 -1.56 -12.40 -7.69
C GLU A 19 -0.89 -11.23 -7.00
N LYS A 20 -0.01 -11.57 -6.04
CA LYS A 20 0.92 -10.61 -5.47
C LYS A 20 1.53 -9.91 -6.66
N ARG A 21 1.24 -8.61 -6.80
CA ARG A 21 1.90 -7.72 -7.75
C ARG A 21 3.36 -7.62 -7.31
N GLN A 22 4.13 -8.67 -7.57
CA GLN A 22 5.57 -8.63 -7.52
C GLN A 22 5.93 -7.75 -8.70
N GLY A 23 6.42 -6.53 -8.42
CA GLY A 23 6.92 -5.68 -9.48
C GLY A 23 7.95 -6.44 -10.29
N ASP A 24 7.86 -6.39 -11.61
CA ASP A 24 8.74 -7.10 -12.55
C ASP A 24 10.17 -6.51 -12.61
N THR A 25 10.57 -5.73 -11.61
CA THR A 25 11.91 -5.16 -11.50
C THR A 25 12.87 -6.28 -11.10
N ARG A 26 13.38 -7.02 -12.09
CA ARG A 26 14.51 -7.92 -11.92
C ARG A 26 15.79 -7.08 -11.91
N VAL A 27 16.57 -7.17 -10.84
CA VAL A 27 17.91 -6.58 -10.79
C VAL A 27 18.77 -7.35 -11.78
N SER A 28 19.25 -6.71 -12.85
CA SER A 28 20.18 -7.33 -13.79
C SER A 28 21.51 -7.51 -13.06
N SER A 29 21.68 -8.64 -12.39
CA SER A 29 22.91 -9.00 -11.68
C SER A 29 23.85 -9.76 -12.61
N ASP A 30 24.16 -9.18 -13.77
CA ASP A 30 25.27 -9.65 -14.59
C ASP A 30 26.48 -8.80 -14.21
N GLU A 31 27.49 -9.44 -13.59
CA GLU A 31 28.93 -9.18 -13.74
C GLU A 31 29.72 -9.57 -12.48
N GLN A 32 30.27 -10.78 -12.52
CA GLN A 32 31.65 -11.12 -12.16
C GLN A 32 32.32 -10.25 -11.07
N SER A 33 32.25 -10.72 -9.81
CA SER A 33 33.22 -10.60 -8.69
C SER A 33 34.28 -9.47 -8.73
N SER A 34 33.91 -8.25 -9.14
CA SER A 34 34.73 -7.05 -9.04
C SER A 34 34.06 -6.12 -8.03
N PRO A 35 34.82 -5.42 -7.17
CA PRO A 35 34.22 -4.47 -6.25
C PRO A 35 33.43 -3.41 -7.03
N ARG A 36 32.10 -3.36 -6.79
CA ARG A 36 31.21 -2.35 -7.39
C ARG A 36 31.74 -0.94 -7.17
N LEU A 37 31.61 -0.08 -8.19
CA LEU A 37 31.95 1.33 -8.11
C LEU A 37 31.02 2.06 -7.12
N PRO A 38 31.43 3.20 -6.53
CA PRO A 38 30.60 3.92 -5.56
C PRO A 38 29.18 4.23 -6.05
N HIS A 39 29.04 4.67 -7.30
CA HIS A 39 27.73 5.01 -7.90
C HIS A 39 26.86 3.78 -8.21
N GLU A 40 27.45 2.59 -8.37
CA GLU A 40 26.71 1.33 -8.55
C GLU A 40 26.22 0.75 -7.20
N ARG A 41 26.88 1.11 -6.09
CA ARG A 41 26.49 0.67 -4.74
C ARG A 41 25.27 1.43 -4.23
N ASP A 42 25.20 2.72 -4.51
CA ASP A 42 24.10 3.58 -4.06
C ASP A 42 22.76 3.20 -4.72
N GLU A 43 22.79 2.69 -5.96
CA GLU A 43 21.60 2.22 -6.68
C GLU A 43 21.22 0.76 -6.39
N SER A 44 22.00 0.04 -5.59
CA SER A 44 21.75 -1.39 -5.34
C SER A 44 20.65 -1.65 -4.31
N ALA A 45 19.76 -2.61 -4.62
CA ALA A 45 18.67 -3.02 -3.73
C ALA A 45 19.17 -3.55 -2.38
N ASP A 46 20.35 -4.17 -2.37
CA ASP A 46 21.00 -4.69 -1.15
C ASP A 46 21.31 -3.57 -0.15
N SER A 47 21.59 -2.35 -0.62
CA SER A 47 21.84 -1.18 0.24
C SER A 47 20.60 -0.73 1.02
N GLN A 48 19.40 -1.16 0.59
CA GLN A 48 18.13 -0.82 1.25
C GLN A 48 17.67 -1.87 2.25
N ASN A 49 18.45 -2.94 2.45
CA ASN A 49 18.09 -3.98 3.40
C ASN A 49 18.36 -3.51 4.83
N SER A 50 17.30 -3.14 5.54
CA SER A 50 17.34 -2.74 6.95
C SER A 50 16.29 -3.48 7.75
N ALA A 51 16.55 -3.70 9.04
CA ALA A 51 15.54 -4.23 9.94
C ALA A 51 14.31 -3.29 9.98
N PRO A 52 13.09 -3.83 10.17
CA PRO A 52 11.91 -2.99 10.38
C PRO A 52 12.16 -1.95 11.46
N ARG A 53 11.79 -0.69 11.16
CA ARG A 53 11.91 0.40 12.13
C ARG A 53 10.82 0.25 13.18
N ALA A 54 11.16 0.50 14.45
CA ALA A 54 10.22 0.40 15.56
C ALA A 54 8.94 1.26 15.35
N GLU A 55 9.09 2.43 14.73
CA GLU A 55 7.97 3.32 14.38
C GLU A 55 6.99 2.67 13.38
N ILE A 56 7.50 1.90 12.41
CA ILE A 56 6.68 1.20 11.42
C ILE A 56 5.92 0.05 12.06
N GLU A 57 6.54 -0.67 13.00
CA GLU A 57 5.87 -1.73 13.76
C GLU A 57 4.75 -1.18 14.64
N GLN A 58 5.00 -0.02 15.27
CA GLN A 58 4.01 0.68 16.08
C GLN A 58 2.82 1.12 15.21
N ALA A 59 3.09 1.78 14.07
CA ALA A 59 2.04 2.16 13.12
C ALA A 59 1.20 0.96 12.66
N SER A 60 1.83 -0.20 12.40
CA SER A 60 1.11 -1.44 12.08
C SER A 60 0.19 -1.89 13.21
N ARG A 61 0.66 -1.84 14.46
CA ARG A 61 -0.15 -2.19 15.65
C ARG A 61 -1.31 -1.23 15.84
N ASP A 62 -1.11 0.06 15.58
CA ASP A 62 -2.14 1.10 15.73
C ASP A 62 -3.25 0.93 14.68
N LEU A 63 -2.89 0.70 13.42
CA LEU A 63 -3.85 0.37 12.36
C LEU A 63 -4.64 -0.91 12.66
N LYS A 64 -3.96 -1.98 13.15
CA LYS A 64 -4.63 -3.24 13.56
C LYS A 64 -5.62 -3.04 14.71
N ARG A 65 -5.36 -2.08 15.59
CA ARG A 65 -6.27 -1.70 16.69
C ARG A 65 -7.40 -0.80 16.22
N GLY A 66 -7.40 -0.36 14.96
CA GLY A 66 -8.39 0.57 14.42
C GLY A 66 -8.18 2.00 14.92
N LEU A 67 -6.96 2.34 15.38
CA LEU A 67 -6.67 3.70 15.80
C LEU A 67 -6.69 4.60 14.56
N GLN A 68 -7.69 5.47 14.52
CA GLN A 68 -7.80 6.52 13.51
C GLN A 68 -6.76 7.60 13.82
N ASP A 69 -6.19 8.19 12.76
CA ASP A 69 -5.18 9.23 12.88
C ASP A 69 -5.62 10.31 13.89
N THR A 70 -4.76 10.60 14.86
CA THR A 70 -5.06 11.54 15.95
C THR A 70 -4.68 12.97 15.58
N ASP A 71 -4.61 13.26 14.29
CA ASP A 71 -4.20 14.56 13.80
C ASP A 71 -5.24 15.62 14.19
N ARG A 72 -4.75 16.82 14.49
CA ARG A 72 -5.63 17.96 14.76
C ARG A 72 -6.13 18.62 13.48
N GLY A 73 -5.67 18.15 12.31
CA GLY A 73 -5.99 18.71 11.00
C GLY A 73 -7.49 18.92 10.80
N PRO A 74 -8.33 17.87 10.88
CA PRO A 74 -9.78 17.98 10.67
C PRO A 74 -10.45 18.96 11.64
N VAL A 75 -10.04 18.97 12.91
CA VAL A 75 -10.57 19.88 13.92
C VAL A 75 -10.17 21.32 13.58
N THR A 76 -8.88 21.58 13.34
CA THR A 76 -8.37 22.92 13.00
C THR A 76 -9.01 23.49 11.73
N ASP A 77 -9.14 22.68 10.70
CA ASP A 77 -9.78 23.01 9.44
C ASP A 77 -11.28 23.32 9.64
N SER A 78 -11.98 22.53 10.47
CA SER A 78 -13.36 22.81 10.85
C SER A 78 -13.52 24.14 11.60
N THR A 79 -12.60 24.46 12.52
CA THR A 79 -12.64 25.71 13.28
C THR A 79 -12.35 26.93 12.41
N TYR A 80 -11.36 26.82 11.51
CA TYR A 80 -11.01 27.89 10.58
C TYR A 80 -12.17 28.23 9.65
N ARG A 81 -12.84 27.21 9.07
CA ARG A 81 -14.03 27.42 8.23
C ARG A 81 -15.15 28.13 8.98
N LYS A 82 -15.43 27.75 10.23
CA LYS A 82 -16.46 28.40 11.05
C LYS A 82 -16.13 29.88 11.26
N LEU A 83 -14.94 30.19 11.77
CA LEU A 83 -14.50 31.58 12.01
C LEU A 83 -14.50 32.44 10.74
N ARG A 84 -14.14 31.84 9.59
CA ARG A 84 -14.16 32.53 8.30
C ARG A 84 -15.59 32.84 7.84
N ASN A 85 -16.51 31.90 8.01
CA ASN A 85 -17.90 32.06 7.60
C ASN A 85 -18.71 32.94 8.56
N ASP A 86 -18.29 33.03 9.83
CA ASP A 86 -18.89 33.85 10.88
C ASP A 86 -18.29 35.27 10.92
N SER A 87 -17.33 35.60 10.04
CA SER A 87 -16.77 36.96 9.90
C SER A 87 -17.74 37.84 9.07
N PRO A 88 -18.10 39.04 9.56
CA PRO A 88 -19.08 39.94 8.93
C PRO A 88 -18.62 40.51 7.58
#